data_AF-A0A8T6YHZ0-F1
#
_entry.id   AF-A0A8T6YHZ0-F1
#
_cell.length_a   1.000
_cell.length_b   1.000
_cell.length_c   1.000
_cell.angle_alpha   90.00
_cell.angle_beta   90.00
_cell.angle_gamma   90.00
#
_symmetry.space_group_name_H-M   'P 1'
#
loop_
_entity.id
_entity.type
_entity.pdbx_description
1 polymer ?
#
loop_
_entity_poly.entity_id
_entity_poly.type
_entity_poly.pdbx_seq_one_letter_code
_entity_poly.pdbx_strand_id
1 'polypeptide(L)'
;MTHIITETDVEEAALEVLSELGYKILHGPDIAPDGTNPQKQSYSDVFLAERLIEAIDKINPNIPKEAREEAIKKVLRSESQQIVINNQSFHKMLVDGIDVEYRRKDGSIVGDKVWLFDFKNPQNNEFLAVNQFTIVENNNNRRPDIILFINGLPLVSCQPSRVG
;
A
#
# COMPACT_ATOMS: atom_id res chain seq x y z
N MET A 1 2.30 -42.26 -2.94
CA MET A 1 2.71 -41.28 -1.91
C MET A 1 1.80 -40.09 -2.05
N THR A 2 0.91 -39.88 -1.09
CA THR A 2 -0.02 -38.74 -1.08
C THR A 2 0.81 -37.51 -0.74
N HIS A 3 1.03 -36.61 -1.69
CA HIS A 3 1.65 -35.31 -1.42
C HIS A 3 0.69 -34.56 -0.49
N ILE A 4 1.04 -34.44 0.78
CA ILE A 4 0.29 -33.61 1.72
C ILE A 4 0.64 -32.18 1.33
N ILE A 5 -0.31 -31.47 0.74
CA ILE A 5 -0.15 -30.03 0.47
C ILE A 5 -0.01 -29.33 1.82
N THR A 6 1.14 -28.69 2.03
CA THR A 6 1.45 -27.89 3.22
C THR A 6 1.06 -26.42 2.96
N GLU A 7 0.94 -25.62 4.02
CA GLU A 7 0.67 -24.18 3.89
C GLU A 7 1.79 -23.47 3.11
N THR A 8 3.02 -23.94 3.24
CA THR A 8 4.17 -23.46 2.46
C THR A 8 4.00 -23.75 0.97
N ASP A 9 3.52 -24.93 0.59
CA ASP A 9 3.27 -25.26 -0.83
C ASP A 9 2.16 -24.39 -1.43
N VAL A 10 1.14 -24.04 -0.64
CA VAL A 10 0.05 -23.14 -1.07
C VAL A 10 0.55 -21.70 -1.17
N GLU A 11 1.39 -21.26 -0.23
CA GLU A 11 2.00 -19.92 -0.24
C GLU A 11 2.89 -19.74 -1.48
N GLU A 12 3.78 -20.70 -1.75
CA GLU A 12 4.67 -20.66 -2.92
C GLU A 12 3.87 -20.63 -4.23
N ALA A 13 2.85 -21.48 -4.36
CA ALA A 13 1.97 -21.48 -5.52
C ALA A 13 1.20 -20.14 -5.67
N ALA A 14 0.75 -19.54 -4.57
CA ALA A 14 0.08 -18.25 -4.60
C ALA A 14 1.04 -17.12 -5.03
N LEU A 15 2.28 -17.13 -4.54
CA LEU A 15 3.31 -16.15 -4.93
C LEU A 15 3.70 -16.31 -6.40
N GLU A 16 3.76 -17.54 -6.91
CA GLU A 16 4.03 -17.81 -8.32
C GLU A 16 2.92 -17.24 -9.21
N VAL A 17 1.65 -17.50 -8.88
CA VAL A 17 0.49 -16.93 -9.59
C VAL A 17 0.51 -15.39 -9.52
N LEU A 18 0.81 -14.81 -8.37
CA LEU A 18 0.90 -13.34 -8.22
C LEU A 18 2.03 -12.76 -9.09
N SER A 19 3.17 -13.45 -9.16
CA SER A 19 4.28 -13.07 -10.04
C SER A 19 3.87 -13.09 -11.51
N GLU A 20 3.15 -14.13 -11.95
CA GLU A 20 2.61 -14.23 -13.32
C GLU A 20 1.59 -13.12 -13.64
N LEU A 21 0.83 -12.68 -12.64
CA LEU A 21 -0.10 -11.55 -12.74
C LEU A 21 0.61 -10.18 -12.75
N GLY A 22 1.93 -10.14 -12.61
CA GLY A 22 2.74 -8.93 -12.66
C GLY A 22 3.01 -8.29 -11.29
N TYR A 23 2.73 -8.99 -10.18
CA TYR A 23 3.11 -8.52 -8.85
C TYR A 23 4.59 -8.76 -8.61
N LYS A 24 5.28 -7.74 -8.11
CA LYS A 24 6.62 -7.91 -7.58
C LYS A 24 6.52 -8.58 -6.21
N ILE A 25 7.30 -9.64 -5.98
CA ILE A 25 7.33 -10.33 -4.69
C ILE A 25 8.43 -9.72 -3.82
N LEU A 26 8.12 -9.40 -2.56
CA LEU A 26 9.08 -9.00 -1.54
C LEU A 26 8.88 -9.80 -0.25
N HIS A 27 9.95 -9.92 0.52
CA HIS A 27 9.90 -10.57 1.82
C HIS A 27 9.77 -9.53 2.94
N GLY A 28 8.80 -9.72 3.81
CA GLY A 28 8.54 -8.88 4.97
C GLY A 28 9.79 -8.59 5.83
N PRO A 29 10.63 -9.59 6.15
CA PRO A 29 11.89 -9.38 6.87
C PRO A 29 12.90 -8.49 6.15
N ASP A 30 12.93 -8.48 4.81
CA ASP A 30 13.86 -7.63 4.05
C ASP A 30 13.45 -6.17 4.09
N ILE A 31 12.14 -5.89 4.13
CA ILE A 31 11.59 -4.53 4.16
C ILE A 31 11.28 -4.00 5.56
N ALA A 32 11.53 -4.82 6.58
CA ALA A 32 11.41 -4.45 7.98
C ALA A 32 12.41 -3.32 8.34
N PRO A 33 12.19 -2.58 9.45
CA PRO A 33 13.10 -1.50 9.87
C PRO A 33 14.55 -1.95 10.08
N ASP A 34 14.75 -3.21 10.46
CA ASP A 34 16.02 -3.90 10.67
C ASP A 34 16.42 -4.82 9.50
N GLY A 35 15.69 -4.74 8.38
CA GLY A 35 15.91 -5.55 7.18
C GLY A 35 17.06 -5.07 6.31
N THR A 36 17.27 -5.80 5.20
CA THR A 36 18.31 -5.50 4.20
C THR A 36 17.96 -4.31 3.30
N ASN A 37 16.68 -4.00 3.15
CA ASN A 37 16.16 -2.89 2.36
C ASN A 37 14.94 -2.26 3.08
N PRO A 38 15.18 -1.54 4.20
CA PRO A 38 14.11 -1.06 5.06
C PRO A 38 13.19 -0.10 4.32
N GLN A 39 11.92 -0.46 4.17
CA GLN A 39 10.87 0.40 3.61
C GLN A 39 9.84 0.83 4.67
N LYS A 40 9.97 0.29 5.89
CA LYS A 40 9.21 0.65 7.08
C LYS A 40 10.12 1.41 8.05
N GLN A 41 9.61 2.46 8.71
CA GLN A 41 10.34 3.13 9.79
C GLN A 41 10.11 2.43 11.13
N SER A 42 8.94 1.83 11.30
CA SER A 42 8.55 1.06 12.47
C SER A 42 7.80 -0.21 12.09
N TYR A 43 7.82 -1.22 12.97
CA TYR A 43 6.99 -2.42 12.83
C TYR A 43 5.48 -2.12 12.90
N SER A 44 5.10 -0.97 13.44
CA SER A 44 3.72 -0.50 13.47
C SER A 44 3.25 0.13 12.16
N ASP A 45 4.16 0.44 11.24
CA ASP A 45 3.80 1.04 9.95
C ASP A 45 3.16 -0.04 9.06
N VAL A 46 1.98 0.22 8.52
CA VAL A 46 1.33 -0.67 7.55
C VAL A 46 1.56 -0.19 6.12
N PHE A 47 1.78 1.12 5.92
CA PHE A 47 2.10 1.68 4.59
C PHE A 47 3.59 1.61 4.23
N LEU A 48 3.87 1.53 2.93
CA LEU A 48 5.20 1.75 2.36
C LEU A 48 5.27 3.19 1.82
N ALA A 49 5.59 4.14 2.71
CA ALA A 49 5.45 5.56 2.44
C ALA A 49 6.28 6.07 1.24
N GLU A 50 7.49 5.56 1.05
CA GLU A 50 8.36 5.97 -0.07
C GLU A 50 7.75 5.59 -1.43
N ARG A 51 7.24 4.37 -1.56
CA ARG A 51 6.55 3.90 -2.77
C ARG A 51 5.29 4.70 -3.07
N LEU A 52 4.56 5.08 -2.01
CA LEU A 52 3.38 5.93 -2.13
C LEU A 52 3.74 7.33 -2.64
N ILE A 53 4.81 7.93 -2.13
CA ILE A 53 5.32 9.22 -2.60
C ILE A 53 5.69 9.14 -4.08
N GLU A 54 6.48 8.13 -4.47
CA GLU A 54 6.91 7.93 -5.87
C GLU A 54 5.71 7.74 -6.82
N ALA A 55 4.73 6.93 -6.42
CA ALA A 55 3.53 6.72 -7.21
C ALA A 55 2.71 8.00 -7.36
N ILE A 56 2.48 8.75 -6.27
CA ILE A 56 1.72 10.01 -6.32
C ILE A 56 2.44 11.05 -7.18
N ASP A 57 3.76 11.14 -7.09
CA ASP A 57 4.57 12.03 -7.92
C ASP A 57 4.46 11.68 -9.41
N LYS A 58 4.45 10.39 -9.75
CA LYS A 58 4.29 9.89 -11.13
C LYS A 58 2.89 10.11 -11.69
N ILE A 59 1.86 9.88 -10.86
CA ILE A 59 0.44 9.98 -11.27
C ILE A 59 0.00 11.44 -11.39
N ASN A 60 0.54 12.33 -10.54
CA ASN A 60 0.12 13.72 -10.43
C ASN A 60 1.25 14.72 -10.78
N PRO A 61 1.86 14.65 -11.98
CA PRO A 61 3.00 15.50 -12.33
C PRO A 61 2.65 16.99 -12.42
N ASN A 62 1.37 17.31 -12.64
CA ASN A 62 0.87 18.69 -12.79
C ASN A 62 0.55 19.37 -11.44
N ILE A 63 0.50 18.61 -10.35
CA ILE A 63 0.19 19.12 -9.02
C ILE A 63 1.51 19.49 -8.33
N PRO A 64 1.62 20.69 -7.71
CA PRO A 64 2.81 21.08 -6.98
C PRO A 64 3.15 20.13 -5.84
N LYS A 65 4.46 19.98 -5.58
CA LYS A 65 4.97 19.08 -4.55
C LYS A 65 4.33 19.30 -3.18
N GLU A 66 4.14 20.56 -2.77
CA GLU A 66 3.53 20.90 -1.48
C GLU A 66 2.11 20.32 -1.33
N ALA A 67 1.30 20.38 -2.40
CA ALA A 67 -0.06 19.84 -2.40
C ALA A 67 -0.07 18.31 -2.40
N ARG A 68 0.88 17.67 -3.11
CA ARG A 68 1.05 16.21 -3.06
C ARG A 68 1.47 15.74 -1.66
N GLU A 69 2.40 16.44 -1.01
CA GLU A 69 2.81 16.15 0.37
C GLU A 69 1.65 16.31 1.36
N GLU A 70 0.78 17.31 1.17
CA GLU A 70 -0.41 17.46 2.00
C GLU A 70 -1.37 16.28 1.84
N ALA A 71 -1.60 15.83 0.62
CA ALA A 71 -2.42 14.65 0.34
C ALA A 71 -1.84 13.39 1.01
N ILE A 72 -0.53 13.17 0.90
CA ILE A 72 0.16 12.03 1.54
C ILE A 72 -0.01 12.07 3.06
N LYS A 73 0.15 13.25 3.67
CA LYS A 73 -0.08 13.41 5.12
C LYS A 73 -1.52 13.09 5.52
N LYS A 74 -2.51 13.40 4.69
CA LYS A 74 -3.92 13.03 4.94
C LYS A 74 -4.10 11.51 4.93
N VAL A 75 -3.50 10.81 3.97
CA VAL A 75 -3.53 9.33 3.88
C VAL A 75 -2.89 8.70 5.12
N LEU A 76 -1.67 9.10 5.47
CA LEU A 76 -0.93 8.53 6.60
C LEU A 76 -1.62 8.82 7.94
N ARG A 77 -2.24 10.00 8.10
CA ARG A 77 -3.01 10.32 9.32
C ARG A 77 -4.29 9.51 9.45
N SER A 78 -4.93 9.16 8.34
CA SER A 78 -6.15 8.34 8.35
C SER A 78 -5.90 7.02 9.07
N GLU A 79 -4.81 6.31 8.78
CA GLU A 79 -4.45 5.04 9.46
C GLU A 79 -4.38 5.14 10.99
N SER A 80 -3.96 6.28 11.54
CA SER A 80 -3.82 6.47 12.99
C SER A 80 -5.16 6.55 13.76
N GLN A 81 -6.32 6.67 13.09
CA GLN A 81 -7.62 6.91 13.74
C GLN A 81 -8.67 5.84 13.36
N GLN A 82 -8.96 4.93 14.30
CA GLN A 82 -10.13 4.01 14.39
C GLN A 82 -10.65 3.33 13.09
N ILE A 83 -10.39 2.02 13.00
CA ILE A 83 -10.61 1.06 11.90
C ILE A 83 -11.98 1.11 11.19
N VAL A 84 -13.09 1.47 11.85
CA VAL A 84 -14.44 1.29 11.24
C VAL A 84 -14.98 2.54 10.55
N ILE A 85 -14.86 3.72 11.17
CA ILE A 85 -15.30 4.99 10.56
C ILE A 85 -14.33 5.41 9.44
N ASN A 86 -13.09 4.96 9.55
CA ASN A 86 -12.02 5.37 8.67
C ASN A 86 -11.97 4.59 7.35
N ASN A 87 -12.47 3.35 7.29
CA ASN A 87 -12.50 2.59 6.04
C ASN A 87 -13.33 3.28 4.95
N GLN A 88 -14.44 3.94 5.28
CA GLN A 88 -15.24 4.64 4.28
C GLN A 88 -14.57 5.93 3.81
N SER A 89 -13.95 6.69 4.72
CA SER A 89 -13.18 7.89 4.38
C SER A 89 -11.96 7.53 3.53
N PHE A 90 -11.21 6.50 3.93
CA PHE A 90 -10.09 5.97 3.19
C PHE A 90 -10.52 5.46 1.82
N HIS A 91 -11.56 4.63 1.74
CA HIS A 91 -12.12 4.18 0.46
C HIS A 91 -12.54 5.36 -0.43
N LYS A 92 -13.12 6.41 0.16
CA LYS A 92 -13.47 7.63 -0.59
C LYS A 92 -12.22 8.33 -1.12
N MET A 93 -11.15 8.44 -0.35
CA MET A 93 -9.86 8.98 -0.82
C MET A 93 -9.25 8.14 -1.95
N LEU A 94 -9.42 6.80 -1.89
CA LEU A 94 -8.96 5.90 -2.94
C LEU A 94 -9.73 6.06 -4.25
N VAL A 95 -11.05 6.24 -4.18
CA VAL A 95 -11.95 6.27 -5.36
C VAL A 95 -12.14 7.69 -5.92
N ASP A 96 -12.34 8.68 -5.05
CA ASP A 96 -12.66 10.06 -5.46
C ASP A 96 -11.43 10.98 -5.52
N GLY A 97 -10.26 10.46 -5.14
CA GLY A 97 -9.05 11.24 -4.95
C GLY A 97 -9.09 12.14 -3.72
N ILE A 98 -7.97 12.78 -3.42
CA ILE A 98 -7.82 13.67 -2.26
C ILE A 98 -7.89 15.11 -2.75
N ASP A 99 -8.89 15.85 -2.26
CA ASP A 99 -9.02 17.27 -2.56
C ASP A 99 -7.88 18.07 -1.90
N VAL A 100 -7.17 18.83 -2.72
CA VAL A 100 -6.09 19.73 -2.33
C VAL A 100 -6.30 21.10 -2.94
N GLU A 101 -5.94 22.13 -2.19
CA GLU A 101 -5.99 23.51 -2.66
C GLU A 101 -4.58 24.07 -2.67
N TYR A 102 -4.16 24.62 -3.81
CA TYR A 102 -2.84 25.22 -3.92
C TYR A 102 -2.88 26.52 -4.71
N ARG A 103 -1.92 27.38 -4.40
CA ARG A 103 -1.75 28.66 -5.09
C ARG A 103 -0.93 28.44 -6.36
N ARG A 104 -1.51 28.78 -7.52
CA ARG A 104 -0.78 28.80 -8.79
C ARG A 104 0.16 30.00 -8.86
N LYS A 105 1.10 29.95 -9.79
CA LYS A 105 2.09 31.03 -10.04
C LYS A 105 1.44 32.38 -10.40
N ASP A 106 0.20 32.36 -10.88
CA ASP A 106 -0.62 33.54 -11.18
C ASP A 106 -1.32 34.15 -9.94
N GLY A 107 -1.13 33.56 -8.75
CA GLY A 107 -1.74 34.01 -7.50
C GLY A 107 -3.15 33.47 -7.24
N SER A 108 -3.76 32.77 -8.20
CA SER A 108 -5.06 32.13 -8.03
C SER A 108 -4.97 30.90 -7.12
N ILE A 109 -6.01 30.66 -6.31
CA ILE A 109 -6.16 29.42 -5.56
C ILE A 109 -7.00 28.48 -6.42
N VAL A 110 -6.46 27.29 -6.67
CA VAL A 110 -7.15 26.25 -7.43
C VAL A 110 -7.29 25.02 -6.55
N GLY A 111 -8.52 24.49 -6.48
CA GLY A 111 -8.79 23.17 -5.96
C GLY A 111 -8.54 22.13 -7.06
N ASP A 112 -7.73 21.13 -6.77
CA ASP A 112 -7.47 19.98 -7.64
C ASP A 112 -7.52 18.68 -6.82
N LYS A 113 -7.46 17.53 -7.50
CA LYS A 113 -7.52 16.21 -6.88
C LYS A 113 -6.20 15.46 -7.07
N VAL A 114 -5.62 15.02 -5.96
CA VAL A 114 -4.49 14.08 -5.97
C VAL A 114 -5.03 12.66 -6.04
N TRP A 115 -4.62 11.92 -7.07
CA TRP A 115 -4.98 10.53 -7.27
C TRP A 115 -3.94 9.59 -6.66
N LEU A 116 -4.40 8.61 -5.89
CA LEU A 116 -3.55 7.57 -5.29
C LEU A 116 -3.29 6.40 -6.26
N PHE A 117 -4.19 6.19 -7.21
CA PHE A 117 -4.10 5.17 -8.25
C PHE A 117 -4.32 5.79 -9.63
N ASP A 118 -3.56 5.33 -10.61
CA ASP A 118 -3.82 5.63 -12.01
C ASP A 118 -4.88 4.67 -12.55
N PHE A 119 -6.15 5.07 -12.45
CA PHE A 119 -7.26 4.33 -13.03
C PHE A 119 -7.30 4.41 -14.57
N LYS A 120 -6.61 5.41 -15.17
CA LYS A 120 -6.59 5.60 -16.62
C LYS A 120 -5.57 4.67 -17.27
N ASN A 121 -4.41 4.51 -16.65
CA ASN A 121 -3.35 3.60 -17.08
C ASN A 121 -2.93 2.70 -15.91
N PRO A 122 -3.60 1.55 -15.70
CA PRO A 122 -3.30 0.65 -14.58
C PRO A 122 -1.83 0.19 -14.52
N GLN A 123 -1.15 0.14 -15.67
CA GLN A 123 0.28 -0.21 -15.82
C GLN A 123 1.23 0.79 -15.13
N ASN A 124 0.74 2.00 -14.81
CA ASN A 124 1.53 2.97 -14.05
C ASN A 124 1.57 2.66 -12.55
N ASN A 125 0.61 1.87 -12.06
CA ASN A 125 0.57 1.44 -10.68
C ASN A 125 1.57 0.32 -10.43
N GLU A 126 2.20 0.35 -9.28
CA GLU A 126 3.05 -0.73 -8.81
C GLU A 126 2.23 -1.73 -8.02
N PHE A 127 2.29 -3.00 -8.44
CA PHE A 127 1.67 -4.11 -7.76
C PHE A 127 2.73 -4.90 -7.01
N LEU A 128 2.55 -5.06 -5.71
CA LEU A 128 3.54 -5.68 -4.84
C LEU A 128 2.85 -6.71 -3.94
N ALA A 129 3.41 -7.90 -3.83
CA ALA A 129 2.99 -8.91 -2.87
C ALA A 129 4.10 -9.10 -1.85
N VAL A 130 3.78 -8.92 -0.58
CA VAL A 130 4.73 -9.07 0.52
C VAL A 130 4.31 -10.23 1.39
N ASN A 131 5.17 -11.24 1.54
CA ASN A 131 4.92 -12.34 2.46
C ASN A 131 5.56 -12.09 3.83
N GLN A 132 5.03 -12.74 4.87
CA GLN A 132 5.54 -12.65 6.25
C GLN A 132 5.63 -11.22 6.81
N PHE A 133 4.73 -10.34 6.37
CA PHE A 133 4.73 -8.94 6.78
C PHE A 133 4.33 -8.82 8.25
N THR A 134 5.29 -8.42 9.09
CA THR A 134 5.09 -8.34 10.54
C THR A 134 4.56 -6.95 10.90
N ILE A 135 3.36 -6.89 11.49
CA ILE A 135 2.72 -5.66 11.99
C ILE A 135 2.54 -5.78 13.49
N VAL A 136 3.06 -4.80 14.23
CA VAL A 136 2.90 -4.74 15.69
C VAL A 136 1.95 -3.59 16.05
N GLU A 137 0.75 -3.94 16.51
CA GLU A 137 -0.27 -2.98 16.94
C GLU A 137 -0.69 -3.31 18.39
N ASN A 138 -0.57 -2.35 19.32
CA ASN A 138 -0.97 -2.50 20.73
C ASN A 138 -0.42 -3.78 21.41
N ASN A 139 0.87 -4.07 21.25
CA ASN A 139 1.54 -5.29 21.71
C ASN A 139 1.03 -6.62 21.11
N ASN A 140 0.11 -6.58 20.14
CA ASN A 140 -0.29 -7.76 19.39
C ASN A 140 0.51 -7.82 18.09
N ASN A 141 1.24 -8.92 17.91
CA ASN A 141 1.94 -9.21 16.67
C ASN A 141 0.98 -9.91 15.70
N ARG A 142 0.73 -9.27 14.56
CA ARG A 142 0.00 -9.87 13.44
C ARG A 142 0.97 -10.15 12.31
N ARG A 143 1.04 -11.41 11.91
CA ARG A 143 1.79 -11.87 10.74
C ARG A 143 0.80 -12.49 9.74
N PRO A 144 0.16 -11.67 8.90
CA PRO A 144 -0.54 -12.18 7.73
C PRO A 144 0.45 -12.89 6.80
N ASP A 145 -0.04 -13.92 6.12
CA ASP A 145 0.76 -14.77 5.25
C ASP A 145 1.22 -13.98 4.01
N ILE A 146 0.30 -13.33 3.30
CA ILE A 146 0.60 -12.46 2.16
C ILE A 146 -0.23 -11.16 2.24
N ILE A 147 0.41 -10.00 2.07
CA ILE A 147 -0.26 -8.71 1.88
C ILE A 147 -0.01 -8.21 0.47
N LEU A 148 -1.08 -7.80 -0.20
CA LEU A 148 -1.01 -7.14 -1.49
C LEU A 148 -1.03 -5.63 -1.31
N PHE A 149 -0.02 -5.00 -1.89
CA PHE A 149 0.18 -3.57 -1.95
C PHE A 149 -0.04 -3.07 -3.38
N ILE A 150 -0.69 -1.91 -3.49
CA ILE A 150 -0.72 -1.13 -4.73
C ILE A 150 -0.17 0.26 -4.41
N ASN A 151 0.87 0.70 -5.12
CA ASN A 151 1.51 2.00 -4.89
C ASN A 151 1.91 2.22 -3.41
N GLY A 152 2.34 1.16 -2.72
CA GLY A 152 2.68 1.21 -1.30
C GLY A 152 1.51 1.24 -0.31
N LEU A 153 0.26 1.16 -0.80
CA LEU A 153 -0.95 1.03 0.03
C LEU A 153 -1.34 -0.44 0.21
N PRO A 154 -1.49 -0.95 1.46
CA PRO A 154 -1.98 -2.29 1.74
C PRO A 154 -3.49 -2.33 1.47
N LEU A 155 -3.92 -3.08 0.46
CA LEU A 155 -5.34 -3.16 0.08
C LEU A 155 -5.99 -4.49 0.45
N VAL A 156 -5.23 -5.58 0.44
CA VAL A 156 -5.77 -6.92 0.67
C VAL A 156 -4.78 -7.73 1.51
N SER A 157 -5.28 -8.31 2.61
CA SER A 157 -4.59 -9.43 3.27
C SER A 157 -5.12 -10.74 2.69
N CYS A 158 -4.26 -11.51 2.04
CA CYS A 158 -4.59 -12.87 1.64
C CYS A 158 -4.16 -13.82 2.76
N GLN A 159 -5.13 -14.56 3.30
CA GLN A 159 -4.87 -15.64 4.23
C GLN A 159 -5.14 -16.96 3.50
N PRO A 160 -4.10 -17.69 3.03
CA PRO A 160 -4.29 -19.01 2.46
C PRO A 160 -4.86 -19.90 3.56
N SER A 161 -6.10 -20.35 3.37
CA SER A 161 -6.76 -21.31 4.24
C SER A 161 -6.77 -22.67 3.56
N ARG A 162 -6.53 -23.71 4.35
CA ARG A 162 -6.56 -25.09 3.89
C ARG A 162 -7.93 -25.42 3.29
N VAL A 163 -7.95 -26.04 2.12
CA VAL A 163 -9.15 -26.73 1.62
C VAL A 163 -9.19 -28.08 2.34
N GLY A 164 -10.17 -28.25 3.23
CA GLY A 164 -10.41 -29.48 3.99
C GLY A 164 -11.04 -30.59 3.16
#